data_AF-A0A2U1FFZ9-F1
#
_entry.id   AF-A0A2U1FFZ9-F1
#
_cell.length_a   1.000
_cell.length_b   1.000
_cell.length_c   1.000
_cell.angle_alpha   90.00
_cell.angle_beta   90.00
_cell.angle_gamma   90.00
#
_symmetry.space_group_name_H-M   'P 1'
#
loop_
_entity.id
_entity.type
_entity.pdbx_description
1 polymer ?
#
loop_
_entity_poly.entity_id
_entity_poly.type
_entity_poly.pdbx_seq_one_letter_code
_entity_poly.pdbx_strand_id
1 'polypeptide(L)'
;MTVTLLGADVVAQAPGTGGLQGWIQDNIVPLILLGIAITMLWIGGRGDNAGVARRSIGLIIGLIALGIALTPGAGARVGAFFAQLITG
;
A
#
# COMPACT_ATOMS: atom_id res chain seq x y z
N MET A 1 52.76 16.97 13.72
CA MET A 1 52.19 15.63 13.43
C MET A 1 51.14 15.35 14.50
N THR A 2 49.90 15.76 14.26
CA THR A 2 48.78 15.59 15.19
C THR A 2 48.03 14.32 14.83
N VAL A 3 47.99 13.36 15.75
CA VAL A 3 47.22 12.13 15.60
C VAL A 3 45.74 12.47 15.84
N THR A 4 44.93 12.45 14.79
CA THR A 4 43.47 12.45 14.92
C THR A 4 43.04 11.08 15.44
N LEU A 5 42.66 11.04 16.71
CA LEU A 5 41.95 9.92 17.32
C LEU A 5 40.62 9.77 16.56
N LEU A 6 40.42 8.65 15.85
CA LEU A 6 39.08 8.20 15.48
C LEU A 6 38.36 7.87 16.79
N GLY A 7 37.82 8.92 17.41
CA GLY A 7 36.91 8.81 18.54
C GLY A 7 35.78 7.89 18.14
N ALA A 8 35.45 7.00 19.06
CA ALA A 8 34.38 6.04 18.94
C ALA A 8 33.03 6.76 18.89
N ASP A 9 32.71 7.33 17.73
CA ASP A 9 31.37 7.78 17.36
C ASP A 9 30.55 6.55 16.97
N VAL A 10 30.58 5.50 17.79
CA VAL A 10 29.42 4.61 17.89
C VAL A 10 28.39 5.49 18.58
N VAL A 11 27.73 6.33 17.78
CA VAL A 11 26.57 7.10 18.17
C VAL A 11 25.66 6.11 18.87
N ALA A 12 25.53 6.25 20.18
CA ALA A 12 24.48 5.61 20.94
C ALA A 12 23.16 6.16 20.38
N GLN A 13 22.71 5.56 19.28
CA GLN A 13 21.48 5.91 18.61
C GLN A 13 20.39 5.48 19.58
N ALA A 14 19.89 6.43 20.37
CA ALA A 14 18.73 6.19 21.23
C ALA A 14 17.69 5.43 20.38
N PRO A 15 17.15 4.28 20.85
CA PRO A 15 16.24 3.48 20.04
C PRO A 15 15.08 4.34 19.55
N GLY A 16 15.14 4.76 18.28
CA GLY A 16 14.17 5.63 17.65
C GLY A 16 13.31 4.82 16.70
N THR A 17 12.04 5.18 16.57
CA THR A 17 11.09 4.50 15.67
C THR A 17 11.17 5.00 14.23
N GLY A 18 12.05 5.96 13.92
CA GLY A 18 12.12 6.61 12.60
C GLY A 18 12.34 5.64 11.44
N GLY A 19 13.19 4.62 11.61
CA GLY A 19 13.41 3.59 10.59
C GLY A 19 12.16 2.73 10.32
N LEU A 20 11.45 2.35 11.38
CA LEU A 20 10.19 1.60 11.27
C LEU A 20 9.08 2.47 10.67
N GLN A 21 8.99 3.74 11.07
CA GLN A 21 8.02 4.68 10.55
C GLN A 21 8.19 4.88 9.03
N GLY A 22 9.42 5.12 8.57
CA GLY A 22 9.71 5.25 7.14
C GLY A 22 9.34 3.99 6.38
N TRP A 23 9.75 2.82 6.88
CA TRP A 23 9.40 1.54 6.28
C TRP A 23 7.88 1.33 6.15
N ILE A 24 7.10 1.68 7.18
CA ILE A 24 5.63 1.59 7.13
C ILE A 24 5.08 2.54 6.06
N GLN A 25 5.58 3.77 5.98
CA GLN A 25 5.12 4.76 5.00
C GLN A 25 5.40 4.30 3.58
N ASP A 26 6.59 3.76 3.31
CA ASP A 26 6.99 3.25 2.00
C ASP A 26 6.19 2.00 1.58
N ASN A 27 5.67 1.25 2.55
CA ASN A 27 4.95 -0.01 2.33
C ASN A 27 3.46 0.09 2.67
N ILE A 28 2.90 1.30 2.79
CA ILE A 28 1.53 1.47 3.30
C ILE A 28 0.48 0.76 2.43
N VAL A 29 0.65 0.79 1.11
CA VAL A 29 -0.25 0.12 0.17
C VAL A 29 -0.19 -1.41 0.32
N PRO A 30 0.99 -2.06 0.26
CA PRO A 30 1.12 -3.48 0.58
C PRO A 30 0.55 -3.88 1.95
N LEU A 31 0.76 -3.06 2.99
CA LEU A 31 0.30 -3.36 4.35
C LEU A 31 -1.23 -3.35 4.45
N ILE A 32 -1.89 -2.39 3.82
CA ILE A 32 -3.36 -2.34 3.74
C ILE A 32 -3.89 -3.59 3.02
N LEU A 33 -3.30 -3.92 1.87
CA LEU A 33 -3.67 -5.12 1.11
C LEU A 33 -3.51 -6.40 1.93
N LEU A 34 -2.41 -6.51 2.68
CA LEU A 34 -2.16 -7.63 3.58
C LEU A 34 -3.23 -7.72 4.69
N GLY A 35 -3.58 -6.59 5.33
CA GLY A 35 -4.62 -6.56 6.35
C GLY A 35 -5.98 -7.02 5.82
N ILE A 36 -6.33 -6.62 4.60
CA ILE A 36 -7.55 -7.07 3.93
C ILE A 36 -7.46 -8.55 3.59
N ALA A 37 -6.33 -9.02 3.06
CA ALA A 37 -6.12 -10.42 2.72
C ALA A 37 -6.26 -11.33 3.96
N ILE A 38 -5.70 -10.94 5.10
CA ILE A 38 -5.86 -11.66 6.38
C ILE A 38 -7.33 -11.69 6.80
N THR A 39 -8.03 -10.55 6.69
CA THR A 39 -9.46 -10.47 7.03
C THR A 39 -10.29 -11.40 6.15
N MET A 40 -10.00 -11.46 4.85
CA MET A 40 -10.67 -12.37 3.92
C MET A 40 -10.33 -13.82 4.18
N LEU A 41 -9.07 -14.14 4.46
CA LEU A 41 -8.65 -15.49 4.83
C LEU A 41 -9.36 -15.96 6.09
N TRP A 42 -9.55 -15.07 7.08
CA TRP A 42 -10.29 -15.40 8.30
C TRP A 42 -11.78 -15.71 8.05
N ILE A 43 -12.42 -14.97 7.14
CA ILE A 43 -13.82 -15.22 6.77
C ILE A 43 -13.93 -16.51 5.94
N GLY A 44 -13.08 -16.66 4.92
CA GLY A 44 -13.06 -17.83 4.04
C GLY A 44 -12.64 -19.11 4.73
N GLY A 45 -11.76 -19.02 5.73
CA GLY A 45 -11.31 -20.16 6.54
C GLY A 45 -12.43 -20.82 7.36
N ARG A 46 -13.57 -20.13 7.55
CA ARG A 46 -14.79 -20.70 8.14
C ARG A 46 -15.74 -21.33 7.12
N GLY A 47 -15.33 -21.39 5.85
CA GLY A 47 -16.16 -21.89 4.74
C GLY A 47 -17.13 -20.85 4.15
N ASP A 48 -17.07 -19.59 4.59
CA ASP A 48 -17.97 -18.52 4.11
C ASP A 48 -17.46 -17.89 2.79
N ASN A 49 -17.49 -18.67 1.72
CA ASN A 49 -17.05 -18.21 0.39
C ASN A 49 -17.97 -17.11 -0.17
N ALA A 50 -19.27 -17.15 0.15
CA ALA A 50 -20.22 -16.12 -0.25
C ALA A 50 -19.92 -14.79 0.44
N GLY A 51 -19.58 -14.82 1.72
CA GLY A 51 -19.18 -13.65 2.49
C GLY A 51 -17.84 -13.08 2.06
N VAL A 52 -16.87 -13.91 1.65
CA VAL A 52 -15.62 -13.43 1.04
C VAL A 52 -15.91 -12.77 -0.31
N ALA A 53 -16.67 -13.43 -1.18
CA ALA A 53 -17.00 -12.91 -2.51
C ALA A 53 -17.77 -11.59 -2.46
N ARG A 54 -18.71 -11.44 -1.53
CA ARG A 54 -19.45 -10.18 -1.35
C ARG A 54 -18.53 -9.02 -0.97
N ARG A 55 -17.54 -9.28 -0.12
CA ARG A 55 -16.58 -8.25 0.36
C ARG A 55 -15.46 -7.99 -0.65
N SER A 56 -15.12 -8.97 -1.50
CA SER A 56 -14.07 -8.84 -2.52
C SER A 56 -14.43 -7.87 -3.64
N ILE A 57 -15.71 -7.71 -3.95
CA ILE A 57 -16.14 -6.72 -4.94
C ILE A 57 -15.74 -5.30 -4.51
N GLY A 58 -15.97 -4.95 -3.24
CA GLY A 58 -15.56 -3.65 -2.70
C GLY A 58 -14.04 -3.46 -2.75
N LEU A 59 -13.27 -4.51 -2.46
CA LEU A 59 -11.81 -4.50 -2.57
C LEU A 59 -11.35 -4.24 -4.02
N ILE A 60 -11.92 -4.94 -5.00
CA ILE A 60 -11.56 -4.79 -6.41
C ILE A 60 -11.84 -3.34 -6.87
N ILE A 61 -13.01 -2.79 -6.54
CA ILE A 61 -13.36 -1.41 -6.88
C ILE A 61 -12.39 -0.43 -6.20
N GLY A 62 -12.09 -0.64 -4.91
CA GLY A 62 -11.13 0.17 -4.17
C GLY A 62 -9.73 0.14 -4.78
N LEU A 63 -9.28 -1.02 -5.26
CA LEU A 63 -7.97 -1.17 -5.90
C LEU A 63 -7.90 -0.47 -7.25
N ILE A 64 -8.97 -0.51 -8.04
CA ILE A 64 -9.06 0.25 -9.29
C ILE A 64 -8.97 1.75 -8.99
N ALA A 65 -9.75 2.24 -8.02
CA ALA A 65 -9.73 3.65 -7.62
C ALA A 65 -8.35 4.08 -7.09
N LEU A 66 -7.72 3.24 -6.26
CA LEU A 66 -6.37 3.46 -5.74
C LEU A 66 -5.33 3.50 -6.87
N GLY A 67 -5.39 2.57 -7.81
CA GLY A 67 -4.48 2.54 -8.97
C GLY A 67 -4.61 3.79 -9.84
N ILE A 68 -5.83 4.29 -10.03
CA ILE A 68 -6.09 5.56 -10.71
C ILE A 68 -5.51 6.73 -9.91
N ALA A 69 -5.68 6.76 -8.60
CA ALA A 69 -5.20 7.83 -7.74
C ALA A 69 -3.67 7.91 -7.66
N LEU A 70 -2.99 6.76 -7.60
CA LEU A 70 -1.52 6.68 -7.49
C LEU A 70 -0.81 6.92 -8.82
N THR A 71 -1.51 6.75 -9.94
CA THR A 71 -0.91 6.86 -11.27
C THR A 71 -1.19 8.23 -11.89
N PRO A 72 -0.19 9.10 -12.08
CA PRO A 72 -0.39 10.41 -12.69
C PRO A 72 -1.10 10.32 -14.05
N GLY A 73 -2.15 11.12 -14.22
CA GLY A 73 -2.95 11.18 -15.45
C GLY A 73 -3.81 9.95 -15.75
N ALA A 74 -3.86 8.93 -14.88
CA ALA A 74 -4.70 7.75 -15.11
C ALA A 74 -6.19 8.08 -15.16
N GLY A 75 -6.68 8.99 -14.32
CA GLY A 75 -8.09 9.40 -14.34
C GLY A 75 -8.52 10.00 -15.68
N ALA A 76 -7.70 10.89 -16.24
CA ALA A 76 -7.98 11.49 -17.55
C ALA A 76 -7.98 10.45 -18.67
N ARG A 77 -7.02 9.51 -18.67
CA ARG A 77 -6.96 8.41 -19.66
C ARG A 77 -8.18 7.50 -19.58
N VAL A 78 -8.58 7.11 -18.37
CA VAL A 78 -9.77 6.28 -18.14
C VAL A 78 -11.03 7.02 -18.58
N GLY A 79 -11.17 8.30 -18.23
CA GLY A 79 -12.29 9.13 -18.66
C GLY A 79 -12.36 9.28 -20.18
N ALA A 80 -11.23 9.51 -20.84
CA ALA A 80 -11.15 9.60 -22.30
C ALA A 80 -11.56 8.28 -22.98
N PHE A 81 -11.14 7.13 -22.43
CA PHE A 81 -11.56 5.81 -22.92
C PHE A 81 -13.09 5.65 -22.85
N PHE A 82 -13.71 5.96 -21.70
CA PHE A 82 -15.16 5.88 -21.59
C PHE A 82 -15.89 6.86 -22.50
N ALA A 83 -15.35 8.07 -22.70
CA ALA A 83 -15.93 9.03 -23.63
C ALA A 83 -15.94 8.50 -25.07
N GLN A 84 -14.86 7.84 -25.51
CA GLN A 84 -14.77 7.23 -26.86
C GLN A 84 -15.82 6.13 -27.08
N LEU A 85 -16.16 5.35 -26.04
CA LEU A 85 -17.22 4.34 -26.15
C LEU A 85 -18.61 4.93 -26.40
N ILE A 86 -18.83 6.18 -26.00
CA ILE A 86 -20.10 6.90 -26.17
C ILE A 86 -20.13 7.67 -27.49
N THR A 87 -19.02 8.32 -27.84
CA THR A 87 -18.98 9.23 -29.00
C THR A 87 -18.77 8.53 -30.32
N GLY A 88 -18.29 7.27 -30.35
CA GLY A 88 -18.18 6.43 -31.54
C GLY A 88 -17.51 7.10 -32.73
#